data_AF-A0A5N5L5N0-F1
#
_entry.id   AF-A0A5N5L5N0-F1
#
_cell.length_a   1.000
_cell.length_b   1.000
_cell.length_c   1.000
_cell.angle_alpha   90.00
_cell.angle_beta   90.00
_cell.angle_gamma   90.00
#
_symmetry.space_group_name_H-M   'P 1'
#
loop_
_entity.id
_entity.type
_entity.pdbx_description
1 polymer ?
#
loop_
_entity_poly.entity_id
_entity_poly.type
_entity_poly.pdbx_seq_one_letter_code
_entity_poly.pdbx_strand_id
1 'polypeptide(L)'
;MNNQIDDSIKNQAAALLRAINVTRFFEGDDVPCHIEEGLFLGSLGAATNKDALNSKNITHILTVADSLPPSYPNDFVYEVIGVADRNDTNLSQYFNKCFNFIDEAKRQGGGVLVHCFVGRSRSVTIVVAYLMKRHGMRVSEALAHVKSKRPQAGPNSGFISQLQDFEKSLQDRDLSLVVHLHNVSKEDLKKHEWTLGKFKTPLRRNARIRFAIPEKF
;
A
#
# COMPACT_ATOMS: atom_id res chain seq x y z
N MET A 1 -19.83 12.05 -49.15
CA MET A 1 -20.66 12.51 -48.02
C MET A 1 -21.13 11.38 -47.09
N ASN A 2 -21.30 10.13 -47.54
CA ASN A 2 -21.76 9.02 -46.67
C ASN A 2 -20.73 8.48 -45.65
N ASN A 3 -19.43 8.50 -45.93
CA ASN A 3 -18.41 7.97 -44.98
C ASN A 3 -18.31 8.79 -43.69
N GLN A 4 -18.45 10.12 -43.78
CA GLN A 4 -18.23 11.01 -42.64
C GLN A 4 -19.34 10.91 -41.58
N ILE A 5 -20.56 10.61 -42.02
CA ILE A 5 -21.73 10.39 -41.14
C ILE A 5 -21.63 9.01 -40.48
N ASP A 6 -21.22 7.98 -41.22
CA ASP A 6 -21.01 6.62 -40.71
C ASP A 6 -19.88 6.55 -39.67
N ASP A 7 -18.77 7.25 -39.91
CA ASP A 7 -17.66 7.34 -38.96
C ASP A 7 -18.04 8.11 -37.69
N SER A 8 -18.86 9.16 -37.80
CA SER A 8 -19.39 9.90 -36.64
C SER A 8 -20.28 9.02 -35.76
N ILE A 9 -21.18 8.24 -36.37
CA ILE A 9 -22.08 7.33 -35.65
C ILE A 9 -21.30 6.20 -34.97
N LYS A 10 -20.29 5.62 -35.65
CA LYS A 10 -19.41 4.59 -35.06
C LYS A 10 -18.62 5.14 -33.87
N ASN A 11 -18.10 6.36 -33.98
CA ASN A 11 -17.36 6.99 -32.90
C ASN A 11 -18.25 7.31 -31.68
N GLN A 12 -19.48 7.78 -31.91
CA GLN A 12 -20.46 7.99 -30.85
C GLN A 12 -20.90 6.68 -30.18
N ALA A 13 -21.15 5.63 -30.96
CA ALA A 13 -21.48 4.30 -30.43
C ALA A 13 -20.31 3.71 -29.63
N ALA A 14 -19.07 3.87 -30.09
CA ALA A 14 -17.87 3.45 -29.36
C ALA A 14 -17.70 4.26 -28.06
N ALA A 15 -17.95 5.57 -28.09
CA ALA A 15 -17.90 6.42 -26.90
C ALA A 15 -18.98 6.02 -25.89
N LEU A 16 -20.20 5.73 -26.35
CA LEU A 16 -21.30 5.28 -25.51
C LEU A 16 -21.03 3.89 -24.92
N LEU A 17 -20.52 2.94 -25.70
CA LEU A 17 -20.13 1.61 -25.21
C LEU A 17 -18.99 1.71 -24.18
N ARG A 18 -18.02 2.61 -24.40
CA ARG A 18 -16.98 2.91 -23.41
C ARG A 18 -17.58 3.49 -22.15
N ALA A 19 -18.50 4.45 -22.26
CA ALA A 19 -19.20 5.04 -21.11
C ALA A 19 -20.01 3.98 -20.34
N ILE A 20 -20.78 3.13 -21.02
CA ILE A 20 -21.56 2.03 -20.43
C ILE A 20 -20.64 1.02 -19.74
N ASN A 21 -19.53 0.64 -20.37
CA ASN A 21 -18.57 -0.26 -19.75
C ASN A 21 -17.92 0.37 -18.52
N VAL A 22 -17.59 1.67 -18.58
CA VAL A 22 -17.06 2.45 -17.45
C VAL A 22 -18.08 2.54 -16.31
N THR A 23 -19.35 2.84 -16.58
CA THR A 23 -20.39 2.87 -15.54
C THR A 23 -20.59 1.50 -14.91
N ARG A 24 -20.56 0.43 -15.70
CA ARG A 24 -20.65 -0.94 -15.19
C ARG A 24 -19.46 -1.35 -14.30
N PHE A 25 -18.28 -0.74 -14.47
CA PHE A 25 -17.15 -0.94 -13.54
C PHE A 25 -17.40 -0.33 -12.16
N PHE A 26 -18.32 0.65 -12.04
CA PHE A 26 -18.62 1.32 -10.79
C PHE A 26 -19.93 0.86 -10.15
N GLU A 27 -20.81 0.20 -10.89
CA GLU A 27 -22.03 -0.40 -10.35
C GLU A 27 -21.69 -1.44 -9.26
N GLY A 28 -22.00 -1.09 -8.01
CA GLY A 28 -21.77 -1.95 -6.84
C GLY A 28 -20.33 -1.94 -6.28
N ASP A 29 -19.46 -1.04 -6.74
CA ASP A 29 -18.09 -0.87 -6.23
C ASP A 29 -17.92 0.48 -5.50
N ASP A 30 -18.93 0.85 -4.72
CA ASP A 30 -19.02 2.12 -3.99
C ASP A 30 -18.72 1.99 -2.48
N VAL A 31 -18.35 0.80 -2.03
CA VAL A 31 -17.98 0.54 -0.64
C VAL A 31 -16.47 0.26 -0.55
N PRO A 32 -15.70 1.03 0.26
CA PRO A 32 -14.28 0.74 0.48
C PRO A 32 -14.04 -0.69 0.97
N CYS A 33 -13.21 -1.43 0.24
CA CYS A 33 -12.84 -2.81 0.58
C CYS A 33 -11.85 -2.81 1.74
N HIS A 34 -12.21 -3.45 2.85
CA HIS A 34 -11.34 -3.59 4.01
C HIS A 34 -10.19 -4.56 3.71
N ILE A 35 -8.94 -4.08 3.83
CA ILE A 35 -7.74 -4.90 3.69
C ILE A 35 -7.26 -5.35 5.06
N GLU A 36 -6.92 -4.38 5.92
CA GLU A 36 -6.54 -4.58 7.32
C GLU A 36 -7.02 -3.38 8.15
N GLU A 37 -6.86 -3.45 9.47
CA GLU A 37 -7.25 -2.38 10.38
C GLU A 37 -6.71 -1.02 9.93
N GLY A 38 -7.62 -0.07 9.69
CA GLY A 38 -7.30 1.28 9.23
C GLY A 38 -6.85 1.40 7.77
N LEU A 39 -6.85 0.34 6.96
CA LEU A 39 -6.46 0.37 5.54
C LEU A 39 -7.56 -0.20 4.64
N PHE A 40 -8.03 0.64 3.73
CA PHE A 40 -9.06 0.32 2.76
C PHE A 40 -8.57 0.53 1.34
N LEU A 41 -9.12 -0.25 0.41
CA LEU A 41 -8.84 -0.21 -1.02
C LEU A 41 -10.14 0.02 -1.79
N GLY A 42 -10.12 0.84 -2.83
CA GLY A 42 -11.34 1.06 -3.61
C GLY A 42 -11.12 1.67 -4.99
N SER A 43 -12.25 1.94 -5.65
CA SER A 43 -12.35 2.68 -6.91
C SER A 43 -12.78 4.12 -6.65
N LEU A 44 -13.00 4.87 -7.74
CA LEU A 44 -13.63 6.19 -7.69
C LEU A 44 -15.01 6.13 -7.05
N GLY A 45 -15.81 5.09 -7.32
CA GLY A 45 -17.12 4.89 -6.70
C GLY A 45 -17.03 4.92 -5.18
N ALA A 46 -16.10 4.14 -4.63
CA ALA A 46 -15.85 4.09 -3.18
C ALA A 46 -15.37 5.44 -2.60
N ALA A 47 -14.58 6.20 -3.35
CA ALA A 47 -14.12 7.53 -2.94
C ALA A 47 -15.21 8.62 -3.02
N THR A 48 -16.29 8.36 -3.75
CA THR A 48 -17.45 9.25 -3.90
C THR A 48 -18.64 8.88 -3.00
N ASN A 49 -18.55 7.83 -2.19
CA ASN A 49 -19.60 7.46 -1.25
C ASN A 49 -19.24 7.94 0.16
N LYS A 50 -19.62 9.18 0.50
CA LYS A 50 -19.31 9.81 1.80
C LYS A 50 -19.81 9.01 3.00
N ASP A 51 -20.99 8.40 2.89
CA ASP A 51 -21.57 7.60 3.99
C ASP A 51 -20.77 6.31 4.23
N ALA A 52 -20.35 5.65 3.17
CA ALA A 52 -19.47 4.47 3.26
C ALA A 52 -18.08 4.83 3.81
N LEU A 53 -17.54 6.01 3.46
CA LEU A 53 -16.29 6.52 4.03
C LEU A 53 -16.42 6.76 5.54
N ASN A 54 -17.45 7.49 5.96
CA ASN A 54 -17.70 7.84 7.36
C ASN A 54 -17.97 6.60 8.23
N SER A 55 -18.82 5.68 7.75
CA SER A 55 -19.15 4.44 8.47
C SER A 55 -17.95 3.51 8.69
N LYS A 56 -16.86 3.71 7.94
CA LYS A 56 -15.58 2.98 8.07
C LYS A 56 -14.52 3.76 8.81
N ASN A 57 -14.87 4.89 9.42
CA ASN A 57 -13.95 5.79 10.10
C ASN A 57 -12.78 6.23 9.19
N ILE A 58 -13.03 6.38 7.89
CA ILE A 58 -12.01 6.87 6.96
C ILE A 58 -11.87 8.37 7.15
N THR A 59 -10.64 8.83 7.37
CA THR A 59 -10.28 10.24 7.57
C THR A 59 -9.34 10.76 6.48
N HIS A 60 -8.62 9.84 5.82
CA HIS A 60 -7.63 10.13 4.81
C HIS A 60 -7.95 9.41 3.49
N ILE A 61 -7.71 10.07 2.37
CA ILE A 61 -7.93 9.52 1.03
C ILE A 61 -6.66 9.71 0.19
N LEU A 62 -6.07 8.59 -0.21
CA LEU A 62 -4.93 8.53 -1.11
C LEU A 62 -5.40 8.20 -2.53
N THR A 63 -5.37 9.21 -3.40
CA THR A 63 -5.75 9.10 -4.81
C THR A 63 -4.52 8.78 -5.64
N VAL A 64 -4.50 7.63 -6.32
CA VAL A 64 -3.39 7.19 -7.19
C VAL A 64 -3.87 7.18 -8.64
N ALA A 65 -4.04 8.37 -9.20
CA ALA A 65 -4.60 8.60 -10.52
C ALA A 65 -4.42 10.04 -10.98
N ASP A 66 -4.16 10.24 -12.28
CA ASP A 66 -4.26 11.56 -12.91
C ASP A 66 -5.72 12.05 -12.97
N SER A 67 -5.89 13.37 -12.85
CA SER A 67 -7.16 14.08 -13.11
C SER A 67 -8.36 13.63 -12.27
N LEU A 68 -8.12 13.08 -11.06
CA LEU A 68 -9.16 12.83 -10.07
C LEU A 68 -9.05 13.85 -8.92
N PRO A 69 -9.85 14.93 -8.94
CA PRO A 69 -9.87 15.88 -7.84
C PRO A 69 -10.51 15.26 -6.58
N PRO A 70 -10.15 15.75 -5.38
CA PRO A 70 -10.86 15.41 -4.14
C PRO A 70 -12.36 15.65 -4.23
N SER A 71 -13.17 14.62 -3.94
CA SER A 71 -14.64 14.73 -3.92
C SER A 71 -15.17 15.57 -2.75
N TYR A 72 -14.47 15.53 -1.62
CA TYR A 72 -14.89 16.15 -0.35
C TYR A 72 -13.70 16.84 0.36
N PRO A 73 -13.07 17.84 -0.27
CA PRO A 73 -11.79 18.42 0.18
C PRO A 73 -11.83 19.05 1.59
N ASN A 74 -13.02 19.36 2.11
CA ASN A 74 -13.20 19.94 3.44
C ASN A 74 -13.49 18.89 4.53
N ASP A 75 -13.74 17.64 4.15
CA ASP A 75 -14.17 16.58 5.07
C ASP A 75 -13.08 15.52 5.33
N PHE A 76 -12.17 15.32 4.38
CA PHE A 76 -11.08 14.36 4.49
C PHE A 76 -9.75 15.01 4.15
N VAL A 77 -8.67 14.42 4.66
CA VAL A 77 -7.30 14.77 4.27
C VAL A 77 -6.95 14.01 3.00
N TYR A 78 -6.40 14.69 2.00
CA TYR A 78 -6.06 14.09 0.71
C TYR A 78 -4.57 14.09 0.44
N GLU A 79 -4.11 13.03 -0.21
CA GLU A 79 -2.84 12.98 -0.93
C GLU A 79 -3.12 12.46 -2.35
N VAL A 80 -2.59 13.15 -3.36
CA VAL A 80 -2.84 12.83 -4.77
C VAL A 80 -1.53 12.53 -5.46
N ILE A 81 -1.40 11.30 -5.95
CA ILE A 81 -0.31 10.84 -6.81
C ILE A 81 -0.85 10.79 -8.24
N GLY A 82 -0.60 11.86 -8.98
CA GLY A 82 -0.97 11.98 -10.40
C GLY A 82 -0.13 11.04 -11.26
N VAL A 83 -0.70 9.88 -11.59
CA VAL A 83 -0.07 8.88 -12.47
C VAL A 83 -1.09 8.14 -13.35
N ALA A 84 -0.64 7.79 -14.56
CA ALA A 84 -1.36 6.94 -15.49
C ALA A 84 -1.21 5.44 -15.14
N ASP A 85 -2.15 4.61 -15.59
CA ASP A 85 -2.06 3.15 -15.45
C ASP A 85 -1.36 2.55 -16.67
N ARG A 86 -0.06 2.78 -16.77
CA ARG A 86 0.75 2.30 -17.89
C ARG A 86 1.96 1.52 -17.38
N ASN A 87 2.42 0.56 -18.18
CA ASN A 87 3.57 -0.27 -17.84
C ASN A 87 4.88 0.52 -17.70
N ASP A 88 4.98 1.68 -18.35
CA ASP A 88 6.14 2.59 -18.34
C ASP A 88 6.11 3.61 -17.18
N THR A 89 5.02 3.66 -16.40
CA THR A 89 4.89 4.58 -15.27
C THR A 89 5.72 4.11 -14.10
N ASN A 90 6.65 4.93 -13.60
CA ASN A 90 7.39 4.64 -12.38
C ASN A 90 6.55 5.01 -11.15
N LEU A 91 5.88 4.02 -10.55
CA LEU A 91 5.07 4.19 -9.35
C LEU A 91 5.88 3.93 -8.06
N SER A 92 6.94 3.13 -8.13
CA SER A 92 7.77 2.77 -6.97
C SER A 92 8.46 3.97 -6.32
N GLN A 93 8.78 5.02 -7.09
CA GLN A 93 9.33 6.27 -6.55
C GLN A 93 8.40 6.94 -5.50
N TYR A 94 7.11 6.66 -5.54
CA TYR A 94 6.12 7.24 -4.61
C TYR A 94 5.82 6.36 -3.40
N PHE A 95 6.36 5.14 -3.33
CA PHE A 95 6.01 4.18 -2.27
C PHE A 95 6.19 4.75 -0.87
N ASN A 96 7.35 5.32 -0.55
CA ASN A 96 7.59 5.89 0.78
C ASN A 96 6.62 7.03 1.11
N LYS A 97 6.31 7.89 0.13
CA LYS A 97 5.35 8.98 0.29
C LYS A 97 3.95 8.43 0.64
N CYS A 98 3.49 7.44 -0.12
CA CYS A 98 2.22 6.77 0.13
C CYS A 98 2.19 6.06 1.48
N PHE A 99 3.26 5.36 1.86
CA PHE A 99 3.32 4.64 3.13
C PHE A 99 3.25 5.58 4.33
N ASN A 100 3.97 6.70 4.27
CA ASN A 100 3.92 7.72 5.32
C ASN A 100 2.49 8.28 5.48
N PHE A 101 1.79 8.52 4.38
CA PHE A 101 0.40 8.98 4.42
C PHE A 101 -0.55 7.94 5.01
N ILE A 102 -0.37 6.65 4.67
CA ILE A 102 -1.14 5.55 5.26
C ILE A 102 -0.88 5.44 6.77
N ASP A 103 0.40 5.47 7.17
CA ASP A 103 0.80 5.38 8.58
C ASP A 103 0.28 6.56 9.39
N GLU A 104 0.27 7.77 8.81
CA GLU A 104 -0.25 8.97 9.45
C GLU A 104 -1.73 8.85 9.78
N ALA A 105 -2.55 8.41 8.82
CA ALA A 105 -3.98 8.20 9.03
C ALA A 105 -4.25 7.23 10.18
N LYS A 106 -3.53 6.09 10.19
CA LYS A 106 -3.64 5.07 11.23
C LYS A 106 -3.19 5.60 12.59
N ARG A 107 -2.10 6.38 12.63
CA ARG A 107 -1.55 6.98 13.85
C ARG A 107 -2.51 8.01 14.48
N GLN A 108 -3.29 8.70 13.67
CA GLN A 108 -4.35 9.62 14.13
C GLN A 108 -5.63 8.90 14.57
N GLY A 109 -5.67 7.56 14.55
CA GLY A 109 -6.83 6.76 14.94
C GLY A 109 -7.92 6.68 13.86
N GLY A 110 -7.60 7.08 12.63
CA GLY A 110 -8.51 6.98 11.49
C GLY A 110 -8.12 5.88 10.50
N GLY A 111 -8.98 5.67 9.51
CA GLY A 111 -8.70 4.83 8.35
C GLY A 111 -8.25 5.64 7.13
N VAL A 112 -7.54 5.00 6.23
CA VAL A 112 -7.21 5.53 4.90
C VAL A 112 -7.86 4.71 3.79
N LEU A 113 -8.47 5.39 2.83
CA LEU A 113 -8.83 4.79 1.53
C LEU A 113 -7.70 5.03 0.53
N VAL A 114 -7.11 3.97 0.00
CA VAL A 114 -6.25 4.02 -1.17
C VAL A 114 -7.07 3.66 -2.41
N HIS A 115 -7.23 4.59 -3.34
CA HIS A 115 -8.02 4.35 -4.54
C HIS A 115 -7.35 4.84 -5.82
N CYS A 116 -7.84 4.34 -6.95
CA CYS A 116 -7.57 4.92 -8.27
C CYS A 116 -8.90 5.03 -9.01
N PHE A 117 -8.90 5.02 -10.34
CA PHE A 117 -10.16 4.96 -11.10
C PHE A 117 -10.92 3.67 -10.78
N VAL A 118 -10.45 2.51 -11.23
CA VAL A 118 -11.18 1.23 -11.09
C VAL A 118 -10.83 0.46 -9.80
N GLY A 119 -9.80 0.90 -9.07
CA GLY A 119 -9.32 0.17 -7.90
C GLY A 119 -8.67 -1.18 -8.21
N ARG A 120 -8.11 -1.35 -9.41
CA ARG A 120 -7.57 -2.64 -9.91
C ARG A 120 -6.05 -2.72 -9.96
N SER A 121 -5.40 -1.64 -10.40
CA SER A 121 -3.96 -1.65 -10.74
C SER A 121 -3.18 -0.70 -9.83
N ARG A 122 -3.14 0.61 -10.13
CA ARG A 122 -2.39 1.63 -9.36
C ARG A 122 -2.56 1.55 -7.83
N SER A 123 -3.78 1.61 -7.32
CA SER A 123 -4.04 1.54 -5.87
C SER A 123 -3.69 0.18 -5.27
N VAL A 124 -3.96 -0.91 -6.01
CA VAL A 124 -3.53 -2.26 -5.61
C VAL A 124 -2.02 -2.33 -5.48
N THR A 125 -1.26 -1.77 -6.41
CA THR A 125 0.20 -1.74 -6.35
C THR A 125 0.69 -1.08 -5.06
N ILE A 126 0.13 0.08 -4.70
CA ILE A 126 0.49 0.77 -3.45
C ILE A 126 0.17 -0.08 -2.23
N VAL A 127 -1.03 -0.66 -2.16
CA VAL A 127 -1.44 -1.48 -1.01
C VAL A 127 -0.58 -2.74 -0.90
N VAL A 128 -0.30 -3.44 -2.01
CA VAL A 128 0.59 -4.61 -2.03
C VAL A 128 1.99 -4.22 -1.54
N ALA A 129 2.57 -3.15 -2.08
CA ALA A 129 3.89 -2.68 -1.65
C ALA A 129 3.92 -2.31 -0.16
N TYR A 130 2.84 -1.69 0.36
CA TYR A 130 2.70 -1.35 1.76
C TYR A 130 2.67 -2.61 2.64
N LEU A 131 1.87 -3.62 2.29
CA LEU A 131 1.79 -4.89 3.01
C LEU A 131 3.15 -5.62 3.02
N MET A 132 3.85 -5.65 1.89
CA MET A 132 5.21 -6.20 1.81
C MET A 132 6.15 -5.49 2.78
N LYS A 133 6.13 -4.14 2.80
CA LYS A 133 7.01 -3.34 3.65
C LYS A 133 6.70 -3.52 5.14
N ARG A 134 5.42 -3.56 5.51
CA ARG A 134 4.97 -3.59 6.91
C ARG A 134 5.03 -4.97 7.53
N HIS A 135 4.73 -6.01 6.75
CA HIS A 135 4.56 -7.37 7.24
C HIS A 135 5.62 -8.35 6.75
N GLY A 136 6.57 -7.89 5.93
CA GLY A 136 7.59 -8.76 5.35
C GLY A 136 7.05 -9.80 4.35
N MET A 137 5.84 -9.57 3.83
CA MET A 137 5.21 -10.46 2.84
C MET A 137 5.97 -10.41 1.52
N ARG A 138 6.03 -11.56 0.84
CA ARG A 138 6.41 -11.62 -0.57
C ARG A 138 5.35 -10.97 -1.47
N VAL A 139 5.74 -10.57 -2.68
CA VAL A 139 4.80 -10.00 -3.67
C VAL A 139 3.61 -10.93 -3.91
N SER A 140 3.88 -12.23 -4.05
CA SER A 140 2.85 -13.25 -4.28
C SER A 140 1.87 -13.36 -3.13
N GLU A 141 2.36 -13.32 -1.89
CA GLU A 141 1.57 -13.42 -0.66
C GLU A 141 0.72 -12.18 -0.45
N ALA A 142 1.32 -10.99 -0.56
CA ALA A 142 0.62 -9.71 -0.43
C ALA A 142 -0.45 -9.54 -1.53
N LEU A 143 -0.15 -9.90 -2.78
CA LEU A 143 -1.14 -9.84 -3.86
C LEU A 143 -2.25 -10.87 -3.69
N ALA A 144 -1.94 -12.09 -3.22
CA ALA A 144 -2.95 -13.10 -2.91
C ALA A 144 -3.88 -12.64 -1.77
N HIS A 145 -3.31 -12.03 -0.72
CA HIS A 145 -4.08 -11.43 0.36
C HIS A 145 -5.04 -10.36 -0.15
N VAL A 146 -4.56 -9.41 -0.95
CA VAL A 146 -5.42 -8.37 -1.54
C VAL A 146 -6.50 -8.98 -2.45
N LYS A 147 -6.16 -9.97 -3.28
CA LYS A 147 -7.13 -10.65 -4.15
C LYS A 147 -8.21 -11.40 -3.37
N SER A 148 -7.89 -11.94 -2.20
CA SER A 148 -8.89 -12.60 -1.33
C SER A 148 -9.97 -11.64 -0.83
N LYS A 149 -9.66 -10.34 -0.75
CA LYS A 149 -10.59 -9.27 -0.34
C LYS A 149 -11.22 -8.56 -1.54
N ARG A 150 -10.45 -8.36 -2.61
CA ARG A 150 -10.84 -7.67 -3.84
C ARG A 150 -10.47 -8.52 -5.06
N PRO A 151 -11.34 -9.43 -5.53
CA PRO A 151 -11.02 -10.40 -6.58
C PRO A 151 -10.54 -9.79 -7.91
N GLN A 152 -11.01 -8.60 -8.30
CA GLN A 152 -10.55 -7.94 -9.52
C GLN A 152 -9.14 -7.33 -9.43
N ALA A 153 -8.48 -7.37 -8.27
CA ALA A 153 -7.15 -6.82 -8.07
C ALA A 153 -6.13 -7.45 -9.04
N GLY A 154 -5.40 -6.61 -9.76
CA GLY A 154 -4.46 -7.03 -10.79
C GLY A 154 -3.66 -5.84 -11.31
N PRO A 155 -2.51 -5.55 -10.70
CA PRO A 155 -1.54 -4.59 -11.23
C PRO A 155 -1.19 -4.91 -12.68
N ASN A 156 -0.92 -3.87 -13.48
CA ASN A 156 -0.34 -4.05 -14.81
C ASN A 156 1.06 -4.67 -14.72
N SER A 157 1.59 -5.17 -15.85
CA SER A 157 2.86 -5.91 -15.85
C SER A 157 4.05 -5.07 -15.41
N GLY A 158 4.08 -3.77 -15.74
CA GLY A 158 5.15 -2.87 -15.31
C GLY A 158 5.15 -2.66 -13.79
N PHE A 159 3.97 -2.56 -13.18
CA PHE A 159 3.85 -2.48 -11.73
C PHE A 159 4.19 -3.79 -11.02
N ILE A 160 3.87 -4.95 -11.62
CA ILE A 160 4.34 -6.25 -11.09
C ILE A 160 5.86 -6.30 -11.08
N SER A 161 6.54 -5.87 -12.15
CA SER A 161 8.01 -5.81 -12.17
C SER A 161 8.56 -4.87 -11.09
N GLN A 162 7.96 -3.69 -10.91
CA GLN A 162 8.35 -2.76 -9.85
C GLN A 162 8.16 -3.34 -8.44
N LEU A 163 7.10 -4.12 -8.20
CA LEU A 163 6.88 -4.82 -6.93
C LEU A 163 7.94 -5.90 -6.69
N GLN A 164 8.31 -6.66 -7.73
CA GLN A 164 9.38 -7.66 -7.64
C GLN A 164 10.74 -7.03 -7.34
N ASP A 165 11.06 -5.89 -7.97
CA ASP A 165 12.29 -5.17 -7.66
C ASP A 165 12.26 -4.56 -6.25
N PHE A 166 11.09 -4.10 -5.81
CA PHE A 166 10.91 -3.65 -4.43
C PHE A 166 11.12 -4.78 -3.42
N GLU A 167 10.62 -5.99 -3.68
CA GLU A 167 10.85 -7.19 -2.85
C GLU A 167 12.34 -7.49 -2.67
N LYS A 168 13.12 -7.51 -3.77
CA LYS A 168 14.58 -7.69 -3.72
C LYS A 168 15.23 -6.63 -2.83
N SER A 169 14.83 -5.36 -3.00
CA SER A 169 15.36 -4.24 -2.20
C SER A 169 15.02 -4.33 -0.70
N LEU A 170 13.97 -5.06 -0.32
CA LEU A 170 13.64 -5.30 1.08
C LEU A 170 14.53 -6.40 1.68
N GLN A 171 14.81 -7.46 0.92
CA GLN A 171 15.70 -8.54 1.33
C GLN A 171 17.15 -8.06 1.51
N ASP A 172 17.64 -7.22 0.60
CA ASP A 172 19.00 -6.64 0.70
C ASP A 172 19.15 -5.75 1.96
N ARG A 173 18.06 -5.06 2.36
CA ARG A 173 18.06 -4.26 3.59
C ARG A 173 18.08 -5.12 4.83
N ASP A 174 17.34 -6.22 4.84
CA ASP A 174 17.33 -7.15 5.98
C ASP A 174 18.71 -7.81 6.15
N LEU A 175 19.32 -8.26 5.04
CA LEU A 175 20.69 -8.79 5.03
C LEU A 175 21.72 -7.76 5.48
N SER A 176 21.62 -6.51 5.04
CA SER A 176 22.58 -5.46 5.45
C SER A 176 22.46 -5.11 6.94
N LEU A 177 21.25 -5.14 7.52
CA LEU A 177 21.04 -5.00 8.97
C LEU A 177 21.65 -6.18 9.74
N VAL A 178 21.44 -7.41 9.27
CA VAL A 178 22.01 -8.61 9.89
C VAL A 178 23.54 -8.60 9.84
N VAL A 179 24.14 -8.25 8.69
CA VAL A 179 25.59 -8.12 8.54
C VAL A 179 26.13 -7.00 9.42
N HIS A 180 25.44 -5.86 9.50
CA HIS A 180 25.83 -4.76 10.40
C HIS A 180 25.81 -5.21 11.86
N LEU A 181 24.73 -5.87 12.32
CA LEU A 181 24.62 -6.40 13.68
C LEU A 181 25.69 -7.46 14.01
N HIS A 182 26.08 -8.29 13.05
CA HIS A 182 27.15 -9.29 13.25
C HIS A 182 28.55 -8.67 13.21
N ASN A 183 28.75 -7.57 12.47
CA ASN A 183 30.00 -6.85 12.39
C ASN A 183 30.18 -5.80 13.51
N VAL A 184 29.14 -5.51 14.30
CA VAL A 184 29.32 -4.88 15.62
C VAL A 184 30.15 -5.84 16.48
N SER A 185 31.43 -5.53 16.62
CA SER A 185 32.40 -6.39 17.25
C SER A 185 32.07 -6.60 18.74
N LYS A 186 32.47 -7.75 19.30
CA LYS A 186 32.47 -7.98 20.75
C LYS A 186 33.26 -6.92 21.54
N GLU A 187 34.07 -6.09 20.89
CA GLU A 187 34.79 -4.97 21.54
C GLU A 187 33.88 -3.77 21.84
N ASP A 188 32.87 -3.50 21.02
CA ASP A 188 31.95 -2.37 21.24
C ASP A 188 30.93 -2.65 22.35
N LEU A 189 30.54 -3.92 22.52
CA LEU A 189 29.73 -4.38 23.65
C LEU A 189 30.51 -4.35 24.98
N LYS A 190 31.82 -4.61 24.97
CA LYS A 190 32.68 -4.49 26.18
C LYS A 190 32.92 -3.04 26.61
N LYS A 191 32.96 -2.09 25.67
CA LYS A 191 33.08 -0.65 25.98
C LYS A 191 31.86 -0.09 26.73
N HIS A 192 30.68 -0.70 26.57
CA HIS A 192 29.46 -0.30 27.27
C HIS A 192 29.15 -1.11 28.54
N GLU A 193 29.90 -2.18 28.84
CA GLU A 193 29.82 -2.84 30.16
C GLU A 193 30.50 -2.02 31.28
N TRP A 194 31.41 -1.09 30.96
CA TRP A 194 32.11 -0.28 31.97
C TRP A 194 31.25 0.84 32.60
N THR A 195 30.12 1.19 32.00
CA THR A 195 29.21 2.24 32.54
C THR A 195 28.16 1.70 33.52
N LEU A 196 27.98 0.38 33.63
CA LEU A 196 27.01 -0.23 34.56
C LEU A 196 27.62 -0.70 35.90
N GLY A 197 28.93 -0.51 36.10
CA GLY A 197 29.64 -0.86 37.35
C GLY A 197 29.44 0.09 38.55
N LYS A 198 28.58 1.13 38.44
CA LYS A 198 28.39 2.12 39.54
C LYS A 198 26.96 2.28 40.09
N PHE A 199 26.00 1.45 39.69
CA PHE A 199 24.68 1.44 40.34
C PHE A 199 24.41 0.09 41.01
N LYS A 200 24.80 -0.02 42.28
CA LYS A 200 24.16 -0.94 43.22
C LYS A 200 22.77 -0.40 43.54
N THR A 201 21.73 -0.97 42.96
CA THR A 201 20.38 -1.02 43.55
C THR A 201 19.67 -2.29 43.09
N PRO A 202 18.79 -2.87 43.93
CA PRO A 202 18.55 -4.32 43.97
C PRO A 202 17.63 -4.83 42.86
N LEU A 203 17.97 -6.01 42.32
CA LEU A 203 17.16 -6.81 41.42
C LEU A 203 15.74 -7.03 41.98
N ARG A 204 14.71 -6.66 41.21
CA ARG A 204 13.43 -7.39 41.22
C ARG A 204 13.46 -8.44 40.11
N ARG A 205 13.31 -9.70 40.54
CA ARG A 205 13.22 -10.92 39.73
C ARG A 205 12.09 -10.84 38.70
N ASN A 206 12.40 -11.17 37.45
CA ASN A 206 11.71 -12.14 36.57
C ASN A 206 11.65 -11.67 35.11
N ALA A 207 12.55 -12.21 34.28
CA ALA A 207 12.20 -12.66 32.93
C ALA A 207 13.30 -13.62 32.46
N ARG A 208 13.00 -14.92 32.49
CA ARG A 208 13.81 -15.96 31.85
C ARG A 208 13.71 -15.76 30.33
N ILE A 209 14.81 -15.43 29.67
CA ILE A 209 14.97 -15.66 28.23
C ILE A 209 15.89 -16.87 28.09
N ARG A 210 15.30 -18.02 27.76
CA ARG A 210 16.05 -19.23 27.35
C ARG A 210 16.20 -19.16 25.83
N PHE A 211 17.42 -18.96 25.34
CA PHE A 211 17.78 -19.32 23.97
C PHE A 211 18.54 -20.64 24.03
N ALA A 212 17.97 -21.67 23.40
CA ALA A 212 18.62 -22.95 23.18
C ALA A 212 19.64 -22.80 22.05
N ILE A 213 20.87 -23.25 22.29
CA ILE A 213 21.93 -23.42 21.29
C ILE A 213 21.91 -24.90 20.88
N PRO A 214 21.97 -25.26 19.58
CA PRO A 214 22.06 -26.65 19.18
C PRO A 214 23.48 -27.19 19.42
N GLU A 215 23.60 -28.29 20.15
CA GLU A 215 24.86 -29.05 20.25
C GLU A 215 25.13 -29.75 18.91
N LYS A 216 26.32 -29.52 18.36
CA LYS A 216 26.91 -30.32 17.28
C LYS A 216 27.65 -31.50 17.89
N PHE A 217 27.36 -32.69 17.42
CA PHE A 217 28.34 -33.76 17.20
C PHE A 217 28.52 -33.90 15.68
#